data_AF-A0A951JZ78-F1
#
_entry.id   AF-A0A951JZ78-F1
#
_cell.length_a   1.000
_cell.length_b   1.000
_cell.length_c   1.000
_cell.angle_alpha   90.00
_cell.angle_beta   90.00
_cell.angle_gamma   90.00
#
_symmetry.space_group_name_H-M   'P 1'
#
loop_
_entity.id
_entity.type
_entity.pdbx_description
1 polymer ?
#
loop_
_entity_poly.entity_id
_entity_poly.type
_entity_poly.pdbx_seq_one_letter_code
_entity_poly.pdbx_strand_id
1 'polypeptide(L)'
;MSELSPLAWRLRRCLLSLERDHIQLAEVWSCLVGVAPELVGAADRRHVLRRTLDELATANWLALPDGHNAYDRRDPPLPRSVELLAASERARRLGISRTEAWCPELEWAARMELTQSQLADLLRINQWLTDDAATALIVPPRERSLQLFGAGFEDRLHELARTEVFGRDRLSWELLCCAPVPPPFVWSPVGPSTTLLVVSSHETFASMRRVLVEAPWTQVGVVAHGAGSYFASSVPFSRTLDRSIDRILYYGDLDVGDLETAQRADRHAAASGLPPVEPATALFSLLLAHGMPAPTRPLPAERARGLAGWLPPPLRGTAMQLLVGGLRLAQEWVGFELLLRQRIWESLGAT
;
A
#
# COMPACT_ATOMS: atom_id res chain seq x y z
N MET A 1 -30.41 23.11 5.50
CA MET A 1 -29.56 22.58 6.59
C MET A 1 -30.37 22.68 7.88
N SER A 2 -30.63 21.59 8.60
CA SER A 2 -31.09 21.72 9.99
C SER A 2 -29.82 21.79 10.84
N GLU A 3 -29.53 22.95 11.41
CA GLU A 3 -28.46 23.07 12.40
C GLU A 3 -28.80 22.17 13.59
N LEU A 4 -27.84 21.35 14.04
CA LEU A 4 -28.02 20.59 15.27
C LEU A 4 -28.32 21.55 16.43
N SER A 5 -29.27 21.18 17.26
CA SER A 5 -29.60 21.90 18.48
C SER A 5 -28.36 22.01 19.39
N PRO A 6 -28.26 23.07 20.21
CA PRO A 6 -27.16 23.21 21.16
C PRO A 6 -27.03 22.02 22.13
N LEU A 7 -28.12 21.30 22.39
CA LEU A 7 -28.11 20.10 23.20
C LEU A 7 -27.53 18.90 22.43
N ALA A 8 -27.92 18.68 21.18
CA ALA A 8 -27.36 17.63 20.33
C ALA A 8 -25.85 17.80 20.13
N TRP A 9 -25.38 19.03 19.94
CA TRP A 9 -23.95 19.36 19.85
C TRP A 9 -23.16 18.97 21.10
N ARG A 10 -23.68 19.32 22.28
CA ARG A 10 -23.03 18.99 23.55
C ARG A 10 -23.04 17.49 23.81
N LEU A 11 -24.17 16.82 23.58
CA LEU A 11 -24.29 15.37 23.74
C LEU A 11 -23.30 14.63 22.82
N ARG A 12 -23.22 15.02 21.54
CA ARG A 12 -22.23 14.49 20.59
C ARG A 12 -20.81 14.58 21.13
N ARG A 13 -20.39 15.74 21.65
CA ARG A 13 -19.03 15.93 22.17
C ARG A 13 -18.73 14.99 23.34
N CYS A 14 -19.71 14.77 24.22
CA CYS A 14 -19.55 13.82 25.32
C CYS A 14 -19.42 12.38 24.81
N LEU A 15 -20.30 11.94 23.90
CA LEU A 15 -20.25 10.58 23.35
C LEU A 15 -18.90 10.28 22.67
N LEU A 16 -18.34 11.24 21.94
CA LEU A 16 -17.02 11.09 21.30
C LEU A 16 -15.86 10.96 22.30
N SER A 17 -16.00 11.48 23.52
CA SER A 17 -14.98 11.36 24.56
C SER A 17 -14.93 9.97 25.23
N LEU A 18 -15.90 9.09 24.94
CA LEU A 18 -15.93 7.75 25.51
C LEU A 18 -14.95 6.78 24.83
N GLU A 19 -14.41 7.15 23.66
CA GLU A 19 -13.43 6.37 22.87
C GLU A 19 -13.91 4.96 22.47
N ARG A 20 -15.22 4.78 22.24
CA ARG A 20 -15.83 3.53 21.78
C ARG A 20 -16.98 3.82 20.83
N ASP A 21 -17.19 2.95 19.84
CA ASP A 21 -18.22 3.16 18.82
C ASP A 21 -19.59 2.62 19.27
N HIS A 22 -19.64 1.54 20.05
CA HIS A 22 -20.89 1.00 20.58
C HIS A 22 -21.13 1.50 22.02
N ILE A 23 -22.19 2.30 22.22
CA ILE A 23 -22.47 2.99 23.48
C ILE A 23 -23.81 2.51 24.06
N GLN A 24 -23.80 2.07 25.32
CA GLN A 24 -25.01 1.61 26.00
C GLN A 24 -25.90 2.80 26.42
N LEU A 25 -27.22 2.59 26.50
CA LEU A 25 -28.18 3.63 26.86
C LEU A 25 -27.85 4.29 28.22
N ALA A 26 -27.32 3.53 29.19
CA ALA A 26 -26.90 4.07 30.48
C ALA A 26 -25.77 5.11 30.36
N GLU A 27 -24.83 4.88 29.45
CA GLU A 27 -23.72 5.80 29.16
C GLU A 27 -24.22 7.04 28.42
N VAL A 28 -25.15 6.87 27.47
CA VAL A 28 -25.84 7.98 26.81
C VAL A 28 -26.56 8.88 27.82
N TRP A 29 -27.26 8.28 28.81
CA TRP A 29 -27.90 9.00 29.90
C TRP A 29 -26.89 9.76 30.77
N SER A 30 -25.78 9.11 31.12
CA SER A 30 -24.69 9.75 31.88
C SER A 30 -24.15 10.98 31.14
N CYS A 31 -23.91 10.85 29.84
CA CYS A 31 -23.49 11.96 29.00
C CYS A 31 -24.53 13.08 28.92
N LEU A 32 -25.83 12.75 28.75
CA LEU A 32 -26.90 13.76 28.70
C LEU A 32 -26.98 14.56 30.00
N VAL A 33 -26.95 13.88 31.15
CA VAL A 33 -26.97 14.53 32.47
C VAL A 33 -25.71 15.35 32.71
N GLY A 34 -24.54 14.87 32.26
CA GLY A 34 -23.29 15.61 32.36
C GLY A 34 -23.28 16.91 31.56
N VAL A 35 -23.92 16.93 30.39
CA VAL A 35 -23.94 18.12 29.51
C VAL A 35 -25.14 19.05 29.71
N ALA A 36 -26.20 18.55 30.36
CA ALA A 36 -27.42 19.28 30.69
C ALA A 36 -27.95 18.84 32.08
N PRO A 37 -27.29 19.25 33.19
CA PRO A 37 -27.67 18.87 34.55
C PRO A 37 -29.10 19.27 34.93
N GLU A 38 -29.64 20.31 34.30
CA GLU A 38 -31.03 20.78 34.47
C GLU A 38 -32.07 19.69 34.16
N LEU A 39 -31.72 18.67 33.37
CA LEU A 39 -32.63 17.58 32.98
C LEU A 39 -32.72 16.45 34.03
N VAL A 40 -31.92 16.47 35.11
CA VAL A 40 -31.92 15.41 36.13
C VAL A 40 -33.29 15.23 36.80
N GLY A 41 -34.01 16.33 37.05
CA GLY A 41 -35.35 16.33 37.66
C GLY A 41 -36.52 16.57 36.69
N ALA A 42 -36.25 16.75 35.40
CA ALA A 42 -37.27 17.10 34.42
C ALA A 42 -38.15 15.89 34.07
N ALA A 43 -39.48 16.09 34.09
CA ALA A 43 -40.45 15.04 33.79
C ALA A 43 -40.38 14.57 32.31
N ASP A 44 -39.94 15.44 31.40
CA ASP A 44 -39.87 15.22 29.96
C ASP A 44 -38.49 14.82 29.45
N ARG A 45 -37.48 14.65 30.32
CA ARG A 45 -36.08 14.34 29.97
C ARG A 45 -35.93 13.17 28.99
N ARG A 46 -36.86 12.22 29.03
CA ARG A 46 -36.90 11.05 28.16
C ARG A 46 -37.33 11.39 26.73
N HIS A 47 -38.32 12.26 26.58
CA HIS A 47 -38.71 12.80 25.28
C HIS A 47 -37.59 13.68 24.70
N VAL A 48 -36.91 14.45 25.55
CA VAL A 48 -35.75 15.24 25.16
C VAL A 48 -34.64 14.34 24.64
N LEU A 49 -34.26 13.28 25.35
CA LEU A 49 -33.24 12.35 24.88
C LEU A 49 -33.63 11.69 23.55
N ARG A 50 -34.88 11.22 23.42
CA ARG A 50 -35.35 10.59 22.18
C ARG A 50 -35.19 11.54 20.99
N ARG A 51 -35.66 12.78 21.13
CA ARG A 51 -35.55 13.81 20.08
C ARG A 51 -34.10 14.10 19.72
N THR A 52 -33.23 14.22 20.72
CA THR A 52 -31.79 14.48 20.49
C THR A 52 -31.11 13.31 19.78
N LEU A 53 -31.48 12.06 20.10
CA LEU A 53 -30.98 10.88 19.40
C LEU A 53 -31.48 10.81 17.96
N ASP A 54 -32.77 11.07 17.73
CA ASP A 54 -33.35 11.11 16.38
C ASP A 54 -32.70 12.24 15.54
N GLU A 55 -32.40 13.37 16.16
CA GLU A 55 -31.68 14.48 15.55
C GLU A 55 -30.25 14.10 15.15
N LEU A 56 -29.50 13.45 16.06
CA LEU A 56 -28.14 12.97 15.78
C LEU A 56 -28.12 11.86 14.72
N ALA A 57 -29.13 10.98 14.71
CA ALA A 57 -29.29 9.94 13.70
C ALA A 57 -29.63 10.55 12.32
N THR A 58 -30.55 11.51 12.28
CA THR A 58 -30.90 12.26 11.05
C THR A 58 -29.69 12.98 10.46
N ALA A 59 -28.79 13.44 11.33
CA ALA A 59 -27.53 14.08 10.97
C ALA A 59 -26.36 13.08 10.75
N ASN A 60 -26.62 11.78 10.68
CA ASN A 60 -25.63 10.71 10.47
C ASN A 60 -24.44 10.74 11.45
N TRP A 61 -24.66 11.11 12.72
CA TRP A 61 -23.62 10.99 13.76
C TRP A 61 -23.58 9.62 14.40
N LEU A 62 -24.72 8.96 14.45
CA LEU A 62 -24.92 7.66 15.06
C LEU A 62 -25.98 6.88 14.30
N ALA A 63 -25.93 5.56 14.38
CA ALA A 63 -26.98 4.66 13.96
C ALA A 63 -27.84 4.26 15.17
N LEU A 64 -29.15 4.24 14.95
CA LEU A 64 -30.10 3.64 15.87
C LEU A 64 -30.26 2.15 15.49
N PRO A 65 -30.42 1.25 16.47
CA PRO A 65 -30.52 -0.18 16.21
C PRO A 65 -31.85 -0.53 15.54
N ASP A 66 -31.83 -1.55 14.68
CA ASP A 66 -33.03 -2.05 14.01
C ASP A 66 -33.83 -3.02 14.88
N GLY A 67 -35.15 -2.95 14.77
CA GLY A 67 -36.07 -3.92 15.38
C GLY A 67 -36.56 -3.57 16.79
N HIS A 68 -37.81 -3.94 17.07
CA HIS A 68 -38.52 -3.57 18.29
C HIS A 68 -37.85 -4.06 19.60
N ASN A 69 -37.11 -5.17 19.56
CA ASN A 69 -36.44 -5.75 20.74
C ASN A 69 -35.18 -5.00 21.16
N ALA A 70 -34.62 -4.16 20.28
CA ALA A 70 -33.47 -3.33 20.58
C ALA A 70 -33.83 -2.06 21.36
N TYR A 71 -35.12 -1.81 21.60
CA TYR A 71 -35.63 -0.70 22.39
C TYR A 71 -36.09 -1.19 23.77
N ASP A 72 -36.13 -0.29 24.75
CA ASP A 72 -36.79 -0.54 26.02
C ASP A 72 -38.33 -0.38 25.88
N ARG A 73 -39.08 -0.85 26.89
CA ARG A 73 -40.56 -0.87 26.86
C ARG A 73 -41.21 0.36 27.50
N ARG A 74 -40.45 1.44 27.71
CA ARG A 74 -40.93 2.67 28.36
C ARG A 74 -41.30 3.70 27.31
N ASP A 75 -42.17 4.64 27.66
CA ASP A 75 -42.64 5.67 26.73
C ASP A 75 -41.87 7.00 26.90
N PRO A 76 -41.31 7.61 25.83
CA PRO A 76 -41.13 7.05 24.48
C PRO A 76 -40.04 5.97 24.47
N PRO A 77 -40.10 4.97 23.58
CA PRO A 77 -39.10 3.90 23.54
C PRO A 77 -37.72 4.47 23.20
N LEU A 78 -36.70 4.05 23.96
CA LEU A 78 -35.31 4.44 23.72
C LEU A 78 -34.48 3.22 23.30
N PRO A 79 -33.51 3.40 22.39
CA PRO A 79 -32.63 2.31 21.98
C PRO A 79 -31.78 1.87 23.17
N ARG A 80 -31.56 0.57 23.34
CA ARG A 80 -30.73 0.02 24.42
C ARG A 80 -29.24 0.34 24.23
N SER A 81 -28.84 0.56 22.99
CA SER A 81 -27.49 0.97 22.60
C SER A 81 -27.57 1.81 21.32
N VAL A 82 -26.57 2.66 21.11
CA VAL A 82 -26.37 3.38 19.85
C VAL A 82 -24.98 3.09 19.32
N GLU A 83 -24.80 3.16 18.01
CA GLU A 83 -23.50 2.98 17.36
C GLU A 83 -23.06 4.32 16.76
N LEU A 84 -21.92 4.85 17.20
CA LEU A 84 -21.29 5.99 16.55
C LEU A 84 -20.80 5.53 15.18
N LEU A 85 -21.22 6.23 14.14
CA LEU A 85 -20.76 5.94 12.79
C LEU A 85 -19.26 6.22 12.67
N ALA A 86 -18.53 5.41 11.90
CA ALA A 86 -17.11 5.64 11.66
C ALA A 86 -16.87 7.05 11.08
N ALA A 87 -15.69 7.64 11.29
CA ALA A 87 -15.41 8.99 10.74
C ALA A 87 -15.59 9.04 9.20
N SER A 88 -15.31 7.94 8.52
CA SER A 88 -15.56 7.72 7.09
C SER A 88 -17.06 7.68 6.72
N GLU A 89 -17.92 7.16 7.59
CA GLU A 89 -19.36 7.04 7.37
C GLU A 89 -20.14 8.29 7.84
N ARG A 90 -19.65 8.99 8.86
CA ARG A 90 -20.13 10.33 9.25
C ARG A 90 -19.92 11.36 8.13
N ALA A 91 -18.90 11.15 7.30
CA ALA A 91 -18.62 11.97 6.11
C ALA A 91 -19.56 11.69 4.91
N ARG A 92 -20.48 10.73 5.02
CA ARG A 92 -21.29 10.19 3.90
C ARG A 92 -22.52 11.06 3.52
N ARG A 93 -22.55 12.35 3.89
CA ARG A 93 -23.44 13.38 3.28
C ARG A 93 -22.64 14.65 2.97
N LEU A 94 -22.40 15.02 1.71
CA LEU A 94 -23.30 15.45 0.61
C LEU A 94 -23.49 16.98 0.57
N GLY A 95 -22.75 17.64 -0.33
CA GLY A 95 -22.98 19.02 -0.75
C GLY A 95 -21.71 19.81 -1.04
N ILE A 96 -20.71 19.74 -0.15
CA ILE A 96 -19.56 20.65 -0.16
C ILE A 96 -18.76 20.52 -1.46
N SER A 97 -18.32 19.31 -1.83
CA SER A 97 -17.58 19.11 -3.09
C SER A 97 -18.36 19.55 -4.34
N ARG A 98 -19.71 19.57 -4.33
CA ARG A 98 -20.49 20.08 -5.47
C ARG A 98 -20.59 21.61 -5.51
N THR A 99 -20.38 22.28 -4.38
CA THR A 99 -20.46 23.74 -4.26
C THR A 99 -19.10 24.41 -4.35
N GLU A 100 -18.00 23.66 -4.27
CA GLU A 100 -16.64 24.19 -4.46
C GLU A 100 -16.39 24.55 -5.93
N ALA A 101 -15.65 25.65 -6.13
CA ALA A 101 -15.17 26.05 -7.44
C ALA A 101 -13.90 25.25 -7.80
N TRP A 102 -14.10 24.11 -8.46
CA TRP A 102 -12.99 23.30 -8.98
C TRP A 102 -12.40 23.88 -10.25
N CYS A 103 -11.08 23.79 -10.39
CA CYS A 103 -10.43 23.97 -11.68
C CYS A 103 -10.85 22.84 -12.65
N PRO A 104 -10.73 23.05 -13.96
CA PRO A 104 -11.13 22.06 -14.96
C PRO A 104 -10.53 20.66 -14.73
N GLU A 105 -9.28 20.59 -14.27
CA GLU A 105 -8.55 19.35 -14.01
C GLU A 105 -9.10 18.55 -12.81
N LEU A 106 -9.85 19.20 -11.91
CA LEU A 106 -10.44 18.58 -10.72
C LEU A 106 -11.97 18.55 -10.73
N GLU A 107 -12.63 18.89 -11.85
CA GLU A 107 -14.09 18.93 -11.94
C GLU A 107 -14.76 17.57 -11.58
N TRP A 108 -14.05 16.46 -11.83
CA TRP A 108 -14.49 15.11 -11.46
C TRP A 108 -14.70 14.96 -9.95
N ALA A 109 -14.00 15.73 -9.11
CA ALA A 109 -14.10 15.65 -7.65
C ALA A 109 -15.52 15.94 -7.17
N ALA A 110 -16.22 16.89 -7.81
CA ALA A 110 -17.62 17.23 -7.52
C ALA A 110 -18.60 16.06 -7.70
N ARG A 111 -18.22 15.06 -8.50
CA ARG A 111 -19.04 13.90 -8.86
C ARG A 111 -18.62 12.63 -8.10
N MET A 112 -17.52 12.67 -7.36
CA MET A 112 -16.98 11.54 -6.61
C MET A 112 -17.41 11.57 -5.14
N GLU A 113 -17.59 10.39 -4.55
CA GLU A 113 -17.74 10.28 -3.10
C GLU A 113 -16.36 10.39 -2.43
N LEU A 114 -16.14 11.49 -1.70
CA LEU A 114 -14.88 11.80 -1.06
C LEU A 114 -15.02 11.77 0.46
N THR A 115 -14.04 11.18 1.14
CA THR A 115 -13.88 11.37 2.59
C THR A 115 -13.52 12.82 2.91
N GLN A 116 -13.75 13.27 4.15
CA GLN A 116 -13.35 14.62 4.58
C GLN A 116 -11.85 14.89 4.36
N SER A 117 -11.01 13.88 4.60
CA SER A 117 -9.57 13.99 4.40
C SER A 117 -9.22 14.16 2.91
N GLN A 118 -9.84 13.38 2.02
CA GLN A 118 -9.63 13.51 0.58
C GLN A 118 -10.13 14.86 0.04
N LEU A 119 -11.30 15.33 0.51
CA LEU A 119 -11.81 16.64 0.13
C LEU A 119 -10.85 17.76 0.56
N ALA A 120 -10.35 17.72 1.79
CA ALA A 120 -9.38 18.70 2.28
C ALA A 120 -8.07 18.68 1.48
N ASP A 121 -7.61 17.50 1.07
CA ASP A 121 -6.41 17.37 0.24
C ASP A 121 -6.64 17.91 -1.17
N LEU A 122 -7.77 17.56 -1.78
CA LEU A 122 -8.13 18.02 -3.12
C LEU A 122 -8.34 19.53 -3.16
N LEU A 123 -8.88 20.15 -2.10
CA LEU A 123 -8.99 21.61 -2.03
C LEU A 123 -7.63 22.31 -2.00
N ARG A 124 -6.65 21.74 -1.31
CA ARG A 124 -5.26 22.25 -1.33
C ARG A 124 -4.63 22.11 -2.71
N ILE A 125 -4.86 20.96 -3.36
CA ILE A 125 -4.40 20.74 -4.73
C ILE A 125 -5.09 21.72 -5.70
N ASN A 126 -6.40 21.95 -5.55
CA ASN A 126 -7.17 22.88 -6.38
C ASN A 126 -6.65 24.32 -6.28
N GLN A 127 -6.36 24.76 -5.06
CA GLN A 127 -5.75 26.07 -4.84
C GLN A 127 -4.38 26.16 -5.50
N TRP A 128 -3.52 25.15 -5.29
CA TRP A 128 -2.19 25.09 -5.89
C TRP A 128 -2.23 25.05 -7.43
N LEU A 129 -3.19 24.33 -8.02
CA LEU A 129 -3.40 24.30 -9.47
C LEU A 129 -3.77 25.67 -10.03
N THR A 130 -4.50 26.48 -9.26
CA THR A 130 -4.92 27.82 -9.65
C THR A 130 -3.79 28.83 -9.53
N ASP A 131 -3.01 28.76 -8.44
CA ASP A 131 -2.03 29.80 -8.09
C ASP A 131 -0.64 29.56 -8.68
N ASP A 132 -0.15 28.31 -8.60
CA ASP A 132 1.28 28.01 -8.73
C ASP A 132 1.61 27.05 -9.89
N ALA A 133 0.70 26.15 -10.25
CA ALA A 133 1.00 25.02 -11.14
C ALA A 133 1.52 25.44 -12.52
N ALA A 134 1.08 26.59 -13.05
CA ALA A 134 1.51 27.09 -14.34
C ALA A 134 3.03 27.36 -14.44
N THR A 135 3.70 27.60 -13.32
CA THR A 135 5.15 27.86 -13.25
C THR A 135 5.91 26.80 -12.46
N ALA A 136 5.22 25.74 -12.04
CA ALA A 136 5.79 24.73 -11.18
C ALA A 136 6.82 23.87 -11.92
N LEU A 137 7.96 23.62 -11.26
CA LEU A 137 8.96 22.66 -11.73
C LEU A 137 8.49 21.22 -11.45
N ILE A 138 8.97 20.28 -12.26
CA ILE A 138 8.78 18.85 -12.00
C ILE A 138 9.69 18.42 -10.84
N VAL A 139 9.11 17.89 -9.76
CA VAL A 139 9.84 17.50 -8.54
C VAL A 139 9.46 16.09 -8.08
N PRO A 140 10.26 15.44 -7.21
CA PRO A 140 9.85 14.20 -6.56
C PRO A 140 8.54 14.35 -5.76
N PRO A 141 7.67 13.32 -5.71
CA PRO A 141 6.37 13.43 -5.06
C PRO A 141 6.43 13.83 -3.58
N ARG A 142 7.46 13.43 -2.83
CA ARG A 142 7.58 13.82 -1.41
C ARG A 142 7.81 15.32 -1.24
N GLU A 143 8.54 15.96 -2.15
CA GLU A 143 8.77 17.41 -2.15
C GLU A 143 7.47 18.15 -2.47
N ARG A 144 6.74 17.72 -3.51
CA ARG A 144 5.41 18.27 -3.81
C ARG A 144 4.43 18.05 -2.66
N SER A 145 4.47 16.88 -2.03
CA SER A 145 3.61 16.55 -0.89
C SER A 145 3.83 17.52 0.27
N LEU A 146 5.09 17.83 0.59
CA LEU A 146 5.42 18.85 1.60
C LEU A 146 4.95 20.25 1.21
N GLN A 147 5.09 20.63 -0.08
CA GLN A 147 4.57 21.91 -0.55
C GLN A 147 3.04 22.02 -0.42
N LEU A 148 2.32 20.96 -0.77
CA LEU A 148 0.86 20.93 -0.76
C LEU A 148 0.27 20.81 0.66
N PHE A 149 0.89 20.00 1.53
CA PHE A 149 0.26 19.58 2.79
C PHE A 149 1.04 20.00 4.04
N GLY A 150 2.30 20.41 3.91
CA GLY A 150 3.16 20.80 5.02
C GLY A 150 3.89 19.63 5.69
N ALA A 151 4.63 19.94 6.76
CA ALA A 151 5.43 18.98 7.50
C ALA A 151 4.60 17.87 8.16
N GLY A 152 5.10 16.62 8.14
CA GLY A 152 4.38 15.44 8.62
C GLY A 152 3.47 14.78 7.59
N PHE A 153 3.42 15.31 6.37
CA PHE A 153 2.65 14.79 5.24
C PHE A 153 3.54 14.49 4.03
N GLU A 154 4.80 14.13 4.26
CA GLU A 154 5.80 13.82 3.22
C GLU A 154 5.32 12.71 2.28
N ASP A 155 4.57 11.74 2.81
CA ASP A 155 4.08 10.57 2.08
C ASP A 155 2.67 10.73 1.51
N ARG A 156 2.02 11.87 1.76
CA ARG A 156 0.58 12.02 1.50
C ARG A 156 0.19 11.84 0.04
N LEU A 157 0.97 12.34 -0.91
CA LEU A 157 0.72 12.07 -2.33
C LEU A 157 0.85 10.58 -2.70
N HIS A 158 1.77 9.84 -2.10
CA HIS A 158 1.88 8.39 -2.31
C HIS A 158 0.70 7.64 -1.69
N GLU A 159 0.16 8.11 -0.57
CA GLU A 159 -1.07 7.56 0.02
C GLU A 159 -2.26 7.79 -0.91
N LEU A 160 -2.44 9.01 -1.41
CA LEU A 160 -3.50 9.34 -2.37
C LEU A 160 -3.37 8.51 -3.65
N ALA A 161 -2.15 8.28 -4.14
CA ALA A 161 -1.85 7.45 -5.31
C ALA A 161 -2.26 5.97 -5.17
N ARG A 162 -2.51 5.50 -3.94
CA ARG A 162 -3.04 4.14 -3.66
C ARG A 162 -4.56 4.10 -3.58
N THR A 163 -5.22 5.24 -3.71
CA THR A 163 -6.69 5.35 -3.66
C THR A 163 -7.25 5.66 -5.04
N GLU A 164 -8.57 5.58 -5.15
CA GLU A 164 -9.27 5.87 -6.39
C GLU A 164 -9.16 7.34 -6.83
N VAL A 165 -8.71 8.27 -5.98
CA VAL A 165 -8.55 9.69 -6.39
C VAL A 165 -7.43 9.88 -7.42
N PHE A 166 -6.51 8.92 -7.52
CA PHE A 166 -5.50 8.86 -8.57
C PHE A 166 -5.93 7.90 -9.67
N GLY A 167 -5.67 8.29 -10.92
CA GLY A 167 -5.96 7.44 -12.06
C GLY A 167 -6.23 8.23 -13.32
N ARG A 168 -6.75 7.50 -14.32
CA ARG A 168 -7.12 8.08 -15.60
C ARG A 168 -8.21 9.13 -15.40
N ASP A 169 -8.02 10.30 -16.00
CA ASP A 169 -8.93 11.46 -15.92
C ASP A 169 -9.18 11.95 -14.48
N ARG A 170 -8.24 11.69 -13.55
CA ARG A 170 -8.25 12.15 -12.15
C ARG A 170 -6.89 12.77 -11.79
N LEU A 171 -6.45 12.65 -10.53
CA LEU A 171 -5.07 13.01 -10.19
C LEU A 171 -4.08 12.11 -10.92
N SER A 172 -3.01 12.72 -11.40
CA SER A 172 -1.87 12.05 -12.00
C SER A 172 -0.57 12.72 -11.55
N TRP A 173 0.54 12.00 -11.68
CA TRP A 173 1.85 12.57 -11.39
C TRP A 173 2.16 13.76 -12.30
N GLU A 174 1.76 13.68 -13.56
CA GLU A 174 1.92 14.74 -14.54
C GLU A 174 1.16 16.01 -14.15
N LEU A 175 -0.12 15.89 -13.76
CA LEU A 175 -0.94 17.01 -13.31
C LEU A 175 -0.33 17.73 -12.11
N LEU A 176 0.31 16.98 -11.21
CA LEU A 176 0.93 17.51 -10.00
C LEU A 176 2.39 17.94 -10.21
N CYS A 177 2.85 18.00 -11.46
CA CYS A 177 4.24 18.27 -11.83
C CYS A 177 5.21 17.44 -10.96
N CYS A 178 4.96 16.13 -10.91
CA CYS A 178 5.70 15.16 -10.12
C CYS A 178 6.35 14.11 -11.02
N ALA A 179 7.60 13.78 -10.74
CA ALA A 179 8.29 12.63 -11.32
C ALA A 179 8.61 11.62 -10.22
N PRO A 180 7.86 10.49 -10.09
CA PRO A 180 8.18 9.44 -9.13
C PRO A 180 9.62 8.94 -9.34
N VAL A 181 10.43 9.04 -8.29
CA VAL A 181 11.82 8.59 -8.30
C VAL A 181 11.87 7.18 -7.71
N PRO A 182 12.28 6.17 -8.48
CA PRO A 182 12.42 4.83 -7.93
C PRO A 182 13.56 4.82 -6.89
N PRO A 183 13.41 4.04 -5.80
CA PRO A 183 14.49 3.86 -4.85
C PRO A 183 15.73 3.27 -5.54
N PRO A 184 16.95 3.77 -5.27
CA PRO A 184 18.17 3.28 -5.94
C PRO A 184 18.63 1.93 -5.38
N PHE A 185 19.27 1.12 -6.19
CA PHE A 185 19.95 -0.11 -5.73
C PHE A 185 21.46 -0.06 -6.00
N VAL A 186 22.22 -0.83 -5.21
CA VAL A 186 23.67 -0.99 -5.43
C VAL A 186 23.90 -1.88 -6.65
N TRP A 187 24.78 -1.46 -7.55
CA TRP A 187 25.11 -2.22 -8.76
C TRP A 187 26.58 -2.08 -9.16
N SER A 188 27.04 -2.98 -10.02
CA SER A 188 28.38 -2.96 -10.62
C SER A 188 28.30 -3.42 -12.08
N PRO A 189 28.96 -2.74 -13.03
CA PRO A 189 29.16 -3.30 -14.36
C PRO A 189 30.09 -4.51 -14.25
N VAL A 190 29.81 -5.54 -15.04
CA VAL A 190 30.63 -6.78 -15.13
C VAL A 190 30.90 -7.21 -16.57
N GLY A 191 30.24 -6.59 -17.55
CA GLY A 191 30.43 -6.84 -18.97
C GLY A 191 29.74 -5.80 -19.86
N PRO A 192 29.86 -5.90 -21.18
CA PRO A 192 29.26 -4.94 -22.13
C PRO A 192 27.79 -5.23 -22.46
N SER A 193 27.23 -6.34 -22.01
CA SER A 193 25.85 -6.75 -22.31
C SER A 193 24.79 -5.84 -21.67
N THR A 194 23.53 -6.01 -22.07
CA THR A 194 22.34 -5.29 -21.56
C THR A 194 21.51 -6.13 -20.58
N THR A 195 21.99 -7.32 -20.18
CA THR A 195 21.32 -8.12 -19.14
C THR A 195 21.71 -7.63 -17.74
N LEU A 196 20.70 -7.36 -16.91
CA LEU A 196 20.83 -7.09 -15.49
C LEU A 196 20.60 -8.38 -14.69
N LEU A 197 21.57 -8.80 -13.88
CA LEU A 197 21.40 -9.86 -12.88
C LEU A 197 21.23 -9.24 -11.49
N VAL A 198 20.07 -9.43 -10.88
CA VAL A 198 19.76 -8.98 -9.53
C VAL A 198 19.88 -10.14 -8.57
N VAL A 199 20.69 -9.96 -7.52
CA VAL A 199 20.94 -10.95 -6.48
C VAL A 199 20.40 -10.43 -5.16
N SER A 200 19.55 -11.21 -4.48
CA SER A 200 18.84 -10.75 -3.28
C SER A 200 19.78 -10.45 -2.10
N SER A 201 20.76 -11.33 -1.83
CA SER A 201 21.73 -11.20 -0.74
C SER A 201 23.00 -10.45 -1.15
N HIS A 202 23.55 -9.64 -0.25
CA HIS A 202 24.77 -8.86 -0.49
C HIS A 202 26.04 -9.74 -0.57
N GLU A 203 26.08 -10.86 0.15
CA GLU A 203 27.23 -11.78 0.15
C GLU A 203 27.30 -12.57 -1.17
N THR A 204 26.15 -13.06 -1.64
CA THR A 204 26.01 -13.71 -2.95
C THR A 204 26.24 -12.71 -4.08
N PHE A 205 25.78 -11.46 -3.94
CA PHE A 205 26.10 -10.38 -4.87
C PHE A 205 27.62 -10.19 -4.99
N ALA A 206 28.36 -10.14 -3.87
CA ALA A 206 29.81 -9.98 -3.89
C ALA A 206 30.51 -11.15 -4.60
N SER A 207 30.08 -12.38 -4.32
CA SER A 207 30.59 -13.59 -4.98
C SER A 207 30.31 -13.59 -6.48
N MET A 208 29.08 -13.26 -6.87
CA MET A 208 28.65 -13.20 -8.27
C MET A 208 29.41 -12.14 -9.06
N ARG A 209 29.51 -10.92 -8.50
CA ARG A 209 30.28 -9.83 -9.11
C ARG A 209 31.72 -10.25 -9.36
N ARG A 210 32.36 -10.88 -8.37
CA ARG A 210 33.75 -11.36 -8.51
C ARG A 210 33.88 -12.37 -9.65
N VAL A 211 33.03 -13.39 -9.66
CA VAL A 211 33.05 -14.44 -10.70
C VAL A 211 32.83 -13.85 -12.09
N LEU A 212 31.89 -12.92 -12.25
CA LEU A 212 31.55 -12.36 -13.56
C LEU A 212 32.57 -11.34 -14.08
N VAL A 213 33.25 -10.60 -13.19
CA VAL A 213 34.36 -9.70 -13.59
C VAL A 213 35.59 -10.50 -14.02
N GLU A 214 35.87 -11.62 -13.36
CA GLU A 214 37.01 -12.50 -13.66
C GLU A 214 36.71 -13.46 -14.84
N ALA A 215 35.45 -13.54 -15.30
CA ALA A 215 35.05 -14.44 -16.37
C ALA A 215 35.62 -14.00 -17.74
N PRO A 216 36.06 -14.94 -18.61
CA PRO A 216 36.51 -14.61 -19.96
C PRO A 216 35.43 -13.95 -20.82
N TRP A 217 34.16 -14.31 -20.58
CA TRP A 217 33.00 -13.76 -21.25
C TRP A 217 31.75 -13.96 -20.38
N THR A 218 30.73 -13.11 -20.53
CA THR A 218 29.40 -13.28 -19.90
C THR A 218 28.30 -12.54 -20.67
N GLN A 219 27.06 -13.04 -20.65
CA GLN A 219 25.88 -12.30 -21.14
C GLN A 219 25.31 -11.33 -20.10
N VAL A 220 25.84 -11.32 -18.89
CA VAL A 220 25.47 -10.37 -17.85
C VAL A 220 26.29 -9.11 -18.02
N GLY A 221 25.63 -7.98 -18.20
CA GLY A 221 26.30 -6.68 -18.29
C GLY A 221 26.47 -6.01 -16.94
N VAL A 222 25.46 -6.16 -16.08
CA VAL A 222 25.36 -5.50 -14.79
C VAL A 222 24.89 -6.50 -13.74
N VAL A 223 25.50 -6.45 -12.56
CA VAL A 223 25.01 -7.15 -11.38
C VAL A 223 24.50 -6.12 -10.38
N ALA A 224 23.35 -6.36 -9.78
CA ALA A 224 22.78 -5.52 -8.72
C ALA A 224 22.45 -6.33 -7.47
N HIS A 225 22.51 -5.67 -6.32
CA HIS A 225 22.03 -6.19 -5.05
C HIS A 225 20.58 -5.77 -4.84
N GLY A 226 19.66 -6.75 -4.78
CA GLY A 226 18.23 -6.55 -4.64
C GLY A 226 17.78 -6.11 -3.24
N ALA A 227 18.54 -6.46 -2.19
CA ALA A 227 18.21 -6.17 -0.79
C ALA A 227 16.81 -6.69 -0.38
N GLY A 228 16.50 -7.93 -0.74
CA GLY A 228 15.22 -8.59 -0.44
C GLY A 228 14.02 -7.82 -0.98
N SER A 229 13.00 -7.62 -0.13
CA SER A 229 11.72 -7.00 -0.52
C SER A 229 11.81 -5.60 -1.11
N TYR A 230 12.93 -4.90 -0.89
CA TYR A 230 13.20 -3.58 -1.46
C TYR A 230 13.28 -3.62 -2.99
N PHE A 231 13.80 -4.71 -3.57
CA PHE A 231 14.00 -4.85 -5.01
C PHE A 231 12.72 -4.57 -5.80
N ALA A 232 11.59 -5.11 -5.33
CA ALA A 232 10.32 -4.96 -6.03
C ALA A 232 9.95 -3.49 -6.32
N SER A 233 10.28 -2.58 -5.40
CA SER A 233 10.04 -1.14 -5.58
C SER A 233 11.17 -0.44 -6.35
N SER A 234 12.39 -0.97 -6.33
CA SER A 234 13.56 -0.37 -6.96
C SER A 234 13.81 -0.83 -8.40
N VAL A 235 13.14 -1.88 -8.90
CA VAL A 235 13.24 -2.31 -10.32
C VAL A 235 13.23 -1.15 -11.33
N PRO A 236 12.36 -0.12 -11.23
CA PRO A 236 12.34 0.97 -12.20
C PRO A 236 13.62 1.81 -12.24
N PHE A 237 14.45 1.76 -11.19
CA PHE A 237 15.77 2.39 -11.16
C PHE A 237 16.71 1.82 -12.25
N SER A 238 16.45 0.63 -12.78
CA SER A 238 17.20 0.09 -13.93
C SER A 238 17.22 1.02 -15.16
N ARG A 239 16.26 1.94 -15.29
CA ARG A 239 16.22 2.94 -16.39
C ARG A 239 17.24 4.07 -16.25
N THR A 240 17.70 4.32 -15.03
CA THR A 240 18.64 5.39 -14.75
C THR A 240 20.09 4.91 -14.81
N LEU A 241 20.30 3.63 -15.15
CA LEU A 241 21.64 3.10 -15.39
C LEU A 241 22.24 3.74 -16.65
N ASP A 242 23.57 3.67 -16.76
CA ASP A 242 24.35 4.23 -17.86
C ASP A 242 24.17 3.50 -19.21
N ARG A 243 23.22 2.56 -19.29
CA ARG A 243 22.92 1.72 -20.45
C ARG A 243 21.48 1.24 -20.42
N SER A 244 20.95 0.88 -21.59
CA SER A 244 19.66 0.20 -21.68
C SER A 244 19.75 -1.22 -21.10
N ILE A 245 18.68 -1.64 -20.43
CA ILE A 245 18.52 -2.99 -19.92
C ILE A 245 17.40 -3.66 -20.70
N ASP A 246 17.73 -4.74 -21.40
CA ASP A 246 16.78 -5.46 -22.27
C ASP A 246 16.30 -6.78 -21.64
N ARG A 247 16.98 -7.22 -20.57
CA ARG A 247 16.64 -8.43 -19.82
C ARG A 247 16.98 -8.29 -18.35
N ILE A 248 16.08 -8.73 -17.47
CA ILE A 248 16.28 -8.70 -16.02
C ILE A 248 16.19 -10.11 -15.47
N LEU A 249 17.27 -10.60 -14.88
CA LEU A 249 17.34 -11.87 -14.18
C LEU A 249 17.31 -11.62 -12.68
N TYR A 250 16.57 -12.43 -11.93
CA TYR A 250 16.54 -12.42 -10.46
C TYR A 250 17.03 -13.74 -9.89
N TYR A 251 17.87 -13.65 -8.87
CA TYR A 251 18.31 -14.78 -8.06
C TYR A 251 18.18 -14.44 -6.57
N GLY A 252 17.60 -15.36 -5.82
CA GLY A 252 17.39 -15.25 -4.38
C GLY A 252 17.17 -16.62 -3.77
N ASP A 253 16.79 -16.63 -2.50
CA ASP A 253 16.42 -17.83 -1.77
C ASP A 253 15.19 -18.50 -2.41
N LEU A 254 15.11 -19.83 -2.29
CA LEU A 254 13.86 -20.55 -2.56
C LEU A 254 13.04 -20.58 -1.28
N ASP A 255 12.39 -19.44 -1.01
CA ASP A 255 11.42 -19.28 0.07
C ASP A 255 10.26 -18.35 -0.34
N VAL A 256 9.35 -18.07 0.61
CA VAL A 256 8.20 -17.20 0.36
C VAL A 256 8.63 -15.76 0.04
N GLY A 257 9.59 -15.22 0.78
CA GLY A 257 9.94 -13.81 0.74
C GLY A 257 10.57 -13.42 -0.60
N ASP A 258 11.51 -14.23 -1.09
CA ASP A 258 12.18 -13.95 -2.35
C ASP A 258 11.30 -14.24 -3.57
N LEU A 259 10.45 -15.28 -3.53
CA LEU A 259 9.49 -15.53 -4.61
C LEU A 259 8.40 -14.47 -4.68
N GLU A 260 7.87 -13.98 -3.55
CA GLU A 260 6.92 -12.86 -3.54
C GLU A 260 7.57 -11.55 -4.00
N THR A 261 8.85 -11.35 -3.69
CA THR A 261 9.63 -10.21 -4.18
C THR A 261 9.79 -10.28 -5.68
N ALA A 262 10.17 -11.42 -6.24
CA ALA A 262 10.29 -11.61 -7.68
C ALA A 262 8.97 -11.36 -8.43
N GLN A 263 7.84 -11.89 -7.94
CA GLN A 263 6.53 -11.64 -8.54
C GLN A 263 6.07 -10.19 -8.46
N ARG A 264 6.38 -9.48 -7.36
CA ARG A 264 6.10 -8.04 -7.26
C ARG A 264 7.00 -7.24 -8.18
N ALA A 265 8.29 -7.56 -8.22
CA ALA A 265 9.27 -6.95 -9.12
C ALA A 265 8.83 -7.07 -10.59
N ASP A 266 8.39 -8.25 -11.02
CA ASP A 266 7.88 -8.50 -12.37
C ASP A 266 6.65 -7.64 -12.70
N ARG A 267 5.67 -7.57 -11.78
CA ARG A 267 4.50 -6.68 -11.94
C ARG A 267 4.88 -5.21 -12.03
N HIS A 268 5.82 -4.75 -11.21
CA HIS A 268 6.31 -3.37 -11.25
C HIS A 268 7.12 -3.07 -12.50
N ALA A 269 7.88 -4.04 -13.02
CA ALA A 269 8.57 -3.96 -14.30
C ALA A 269 7.55 -3.76 -15.43
N ALA A 270 6.54 -4.63 -15.51
CA ALA A 270 5.48 -4.54 -16.51
C ALA A 270 4.72 -3.20 -16.44
N ALA A 271 4.32 -2.77 -15.24
CA ALA A 271 3.62 -1.49 -15.02
C ALA A 271 4.48 -0.29 -15.41
N SER A 272 5.81 -0.42 -15.30
CA SER A 272 6.72 0.63 -15.73
C SER A 272 6.96 0.61 -17.23
N GLY A 273 6.83 -0.54 -17.91
CA GLY A 273 7.24 -0.78 -19.30
C GLY A 273 8.70 -1.25 -19.42
N LEU A 274 9.18 -2.02 -18.44
CA LEU A 274 10.50 -2.65 -18.43
C LEU A 274 10.40 -4.11 -18.91
N PRO A 275 11.53 -4.74 -19.28
CA PRO A 275 11.57 -6.18 -19.51
C PRO A 275 11.04 -6.97 -18.31
N PRO A 276 10.45 -8.16 -18.53
CA PRO A 276 9.99 -9.01 -17.44
C PRO A 276 11.15 -9.40 -16.51
N VAL A 277 10.82 -9.63 -15.25
CA VAL A 277 11.80 -10.11 -14.25
C VAL A 277 11.76 -11.63 -14.26
N GLU A 278 12.80 -12.23 -14.86
CA GLU A 278 12.90 -13.66 -15.09
C GLU A 278 13.72 -14.35 -13.99
N PRO A 279 13.44 -15.64 -13.70
CA PRO A 279 14.33 -16.44 -12.86
C PRO A 279 15.70 -16.62 -13.52
N ALA A 280 16.77 -16.45 -12.76
CA ALA A 280 18.09 -16.91 -13.15
C ALA A 280 18.15 -18.45 -13.10
N THR A 281 17.60 -19.09 -14.14
CA THR A 281 17.31 -20.54 -14.19
C THR A 281 18.52 -21.40 -13.82
N ALA A 282 19.70 -21.09 -14.35
CA ALA A 282 20.93 -21.83 -14.05
C ALA A 282 21.27 -21.80 -12.54
N LEU A 283 21.08 -20.65 -11.87
CA LEU A 283 21.36 -20.50 -10.45
C LEU A 283 20.34 -21.24 -9.58
N PHE A 284 19.04 -21.14 -9.91
CA PHE A 284 18.03 -21.90 -9.19
C PHE A 284 18.17 -23.42 -9.39
N SER A 285 18.63 -23.85 -10.57
CA SER A 285 18.92 -25.26 -10.85
C SER A 285 20.08 -25.76 -9.99
N LEU A 286 21.17 -24.98 -9.89
CA LEU A 286 22.28 -25.27 -8.98
C LEU A 286 21.84 -25.27 -7.51
N LEU A 287 21.00 -24.32 -7.11
CA LEU A 287 20.51 -24.23 -5.74
C LEU A 287 19.68 -25.47 -5.36
N LEU A 288 18.80 -25.95 -6.24
CA LEU A 288 18.03 -27.17 -6.02
C LEU A 288 18.92 -28.43 -6.00
N ALA A 289 20.02 -28.44 -6.75
CA ALA A 289 20.93 -29.59 -6.83
C ALA A 289 21.90 -29.67 -5.63
N HIS A 290 22.34 -28.53 -5.09
CA HIS A 290 23.41 -28.46 -4.09
C HIS A 290 23.00 -27.86 -2.75
N GLY A 291 21.85 -27.20 -2.68
CA GLY A 291 21.38 -26.57 -1.46
C GLY A 291 20.91 -27.58 -0.43
N MET A 292 21.23 -27.31 0.83
CA MET A 292 20.70 -28.09 1.95
C MET A 292 19.42 -27.43 2.47
N PRO A 293 18.28 -28.15 2.47
CA PRO A 293 17.03 -27.61 3.00
C PRO A 293 17.13 -27.24 4.47
N ALA A 294 16.60 -26.06 4.81
CA ALA A 294 16.41 -25.64 6.20
C ALA A 294 14.90 -25.51 6.52
N PRO A 295 14.47 -25.82 7.75
CA PRO A 295 13.07 -25.67 8.15
C PRO A 295 12.55 -24.22 8.01
N THR A 296 11.29 -24.10 7.62
CA THR A 296 10.50 -22.87 7.61
C THR A 296 9.02 -23.21 7.80
N ARG A 297 8.13 -22.23 7.75
CA ARG A 297 6.69 -22.46 7.86
C ARG A 297 6.16 -23.17 6.60
N PRO A 298 5.48 -24.33 6.73
CA PRO A 298 4.87 -25.01 5.59
C PRO A 298 3.76 -24.16 4.97
N LEU A 299 3.64 -24.26 3.64
CA LEU A 299 2.62 -23.55 2.88
C LEU A 299 1.49 -24.48 2.42
N PRO A 300 0.25 -23.97 2.34
CA PRO A 300 -0.80 -24.63 1.58
C PRO A 300 -0.38 -24.86 0.13
N ALA A 301 -0.73 -26.02 -0.43
CA ALA A 301 -0.31 -26.43 -1.78
C ALA A 301 -0.68 -25.44 -2.88
N GLU A 302 -1.83 -24.77 -2.75
CA GLU A 302 -2.26 -23.74 -3.70
C GLU A 302 -1.34 -22.52 -3.69
N ARG A 303 -0.99 -22.02 -2.50
CA ARG A 303 -0.05 -20.89 -2.37
C ARG A 303 1.35 -21.26 -2.87
N ALA A 304 1.83 -22.45 -2.53
CA ALA A 304 3.12 -22.95 -3.01
C ALA A 304 3.15 -23.05 -4.55
N ARG A 305 2.06 -23.54 -5.17
CA ARG A 305 1.92 -23.59 -6.64
C ARG A 305 1.93 -22.19 -7.25
N GLY A 306 1.24 -21.24 -6.64
CA GLY A 306 1.22 -19.84 -7.09
C GLY A 306 2.61 -19.20 -7.07
N LEU A 307 3.39 -19.42 -6.01
CA LEU A 307 4.77 -18.91 -5.89
C LEU A 307 5.72 -19.61 -6.87
N ALA A 308 5.71 -20.94 -6.90
CA ALA A 308 6.56 -21.73 -7.79
C ALA A 308 6.23 -21.52 -9.28
N GLY A 309 5.03 -21.03 -9.61
CA GLY A 309 4.63 -20.73 -10.98
C GLY A 309 5.53 -19.71 -11.71
N TRP A 310 6.20 -18.82 -10.96
CA TRP A 310 7.17 -17.86 -11.50
C TRP A 310 8.46 -18.53 -11.99
N LEU A 311 8.86 -19.67 -11.40
CA LEU A 311 10.03 -20.44 -11.84
C LEU A 311 9.77 -21.11 -13.20
N PRO A 312 10.83 -21.47 -13.95
CA PRO A 312 10.68 -22.22 -15.20
C PRO A 312 10.09 -23.62 -14.95
N PRO A 313 9.35 -24.21 -15.92
CA PRO A 313 8.65 -25.48 -15.75
C PRO A 313 9.44 -26.62 -15.09
N PRO A 314 10.73 -26.85 -15.42
CA PRO A 314 11.51 -27.94 -14.82
C PRO A 314 11.71 -27.81 -13.30
N LEU A 315 11.68 -26.59 -12.75
CA LEU A 315 11.99 -26.33 -11.34
C LEU A 315 10.74 -26.25 -10.46
N ARG A 316 9.55 -26.05 -11.05
CA ARG A 316 8.30 -25.78 -10.32
C ARG A 316 7.93 -26.91 -9.37
N GLY A 317 8.04 -28.15 -9.82
CA GLY A 317 7.64 -29.33 -9.04
C GLY A 317 8.43 -29.45 -7.74
N THR A 318 9.76 -29.41 -7.85
CA THR A 318 10.67 -29.51 -6.70
C THR A 318 10.53 -28.32 -5.77
N ALA A 319 10.44 -27.09 -6.29
CA ALA A 319 10.22 -25.91 -5.48
C ALA A 319 8.87 -25.96 -4.73
N MET A 320 7.80 -26.41 -5.38
CA MET A 320 6.49 -26.57 -4.74
C MET A 320 6.55 -27.57 -3.58
N GLN A 321 7.17 -28.74 -3.80
CA GLN A 321 7.33 -29.76 -2.75
C GLN A 321 8.10 -29.22 -1.56
N LEU A 322 9.18 -28.47 -1.82
CA LEU A 322 10.01 -27.84 -0.80
C LEU A 322 9.21 -26.86 0.06
N LEU A 323 8.43 -25.97 -0.55
CA LEU A 323 7.60 -24.98 0.16
C LEU A 323 6.45 -25.63 0.94
N VAL A 324 5.79 -26.64 0.37
CA VAL A 324 4.72 -27.39 1.08
C VAL A 324 5.28 -28.14 2.28
N GLY A 325 6.48 -28.71 2.15
CA GLY A 325 7.18 -29.40 3.22
C GLY A 325 7.66 -28.50 4.35
N GLY A 326 7.49 -27.17 4.25
CA GLY A 326 8.03 -26.24 5.24
C GLY A 326 9.54 -26.21 5.22
N LEU A 327 10.11 -26.17 4.02
CA LEU A 327 11.54 -26.06 3.81
C LEU A 327 11.86 -24.79 2.98
N ARG A 328 13.09 -24.29 3.13
CA ARG A 328 13.68 -23.23 2.31
C ARG A 328 15.08 -23.63 1.85
N LEU A 329 15.56 -23.01 0.77
CA LEU A 329 16.98 -23.04 0.39
C LEU A 329 17.55 -21.64 0.39
N ALA A 330 18.63 -21.44 1.14
CA ALA A 330 19.40 -20.21 1.17
C ALA A 330 20.28 -20.12 -0.08
N GLN A 331 20.25 -19.00 -0.78
CA GLN A 331 20.97 -18.80 -2.04
C GLN A 331 22.50 -18.93 -1.89
N GLU A 332 23.04 -18.71 -0.69
CA GLU A 332 24.46 -18.83 -0.34
C GLU A 332 25.01 -20.25 -0.52
N TRP A 333 24.15 -21.27 -0.61
CA TRP A 333 24.58 -22.62 -1.01
C TRP A 333 25.19 -22.64 -2.41
N VAL A 334 24.81 -21.71 -3.30
CA VAL A 334 25.50 -21.47 -4.56
C VAL A 334 26.60 -20.44 -4.35
N GLY A 335 27.59 -20.82 -3.53
CA GLY A 335 28.72 -20.00 -3.15
C GLY A 335 29.78 -19.86 -4.24
N PHE A 336 30.76 -18.99 -3.99
CA PHE A 336 31.84 -18.64 -4.92
C PHE A 336 32.54 -19.85 -5.56
N GLU A 337 32.93 -20.85 -4.76
CA GLU A 337 33.63 -22.04 -5.25
C GLU A 337 32.78 -22.85 -6.24
N LEU A 338 31.48 -22.98 -5.98
CA LEU A 338 30.56 -23.69 -6.85
C LEU A 338 30.32 -22.91 -8.15
N LEU A 339 30.13 -21.59 -8.06
CA LEU A 339 29.98 -20.70 -9.21
C LEU A 339 31.18 -20.81 -10.18
N LEU A 340 32.40 -20.85 -9.65
CA LEU A 340 33.62 -21.06 -10.44
C LEU A 340 33.68 -22.46 -11.05
N ARG A 341 33.46 -23.50 -10.24
CA ARG A 341 33.52 -24.91 -10.68
C ARG A 341 32.54 -25.18 -11.82
N GLN A 342 31.34 -24.62 -11.74
CA GLN A 342 30.27 -24.79 -12.73
C GLN A 342 30.37 -23.80 -13.91
N ARG A 343 31.39 -22.91 -13.92
CA ARG A 343 31.59 -21.89 -14.96
C ARG A 343 30.30 -21.13 -15.26
N ILE A 344 29.64 -20.66 -14.20
CA ILE A 344 28.25 -20.18 -14.25
C ILE A 344 28.00 -19.09 -15.30
N TRP A 345 29.03 -18.30 -15.65
CA TRP A 345 29.00 -17.28 -16.69
C TRP A 345 28.67 -17.82 -18.09
N GLU A 346 28.87 -19.12 -18.34
CA GLU A 346 28.53 -19.76 -19.62
C GLU A 346 27.03 -20.08 -19.74
N SER A 347 26.35 -20.20 -18.60
CA SER A 347 24.93 -20.55 -18.53
C SER A 347 24.04 -19.35 -18.18
N LEU A 348 24.61 -18.30 -17.58
CA LEU A 348 23.90 -17.09 -17.23
C LEU A 348 23.56 -16.26 -18.47
N GLY A 349 22.26 -16.10 -18.72
CA GLY A 349 21.75 -15.38 -19.89
C GLY A 349 21.52 -16.26 -21.12
N ALA A 350 21.88 -17.55 -21.06
CA ALA A 350 21.45 -18.51 -22.06
C ALA A 350 19.92 -18.67 -21.98
N THR A 351 19.27 -18.86 -23.13
CA THR A 351 17.81 -18.94 -23.24
C THR A 351 17.29 -20.33 -22.92
#